data_AF-A0A1V6BJV2-F1
#
_entry.id   AF-A0A1V6BJV2-F1
#
_cell.length_a   1.000
_cell.length_b   1.000
_cell.length_c   1.000
_cell.angle_alpha   90.00
_cell.angle_beta   90.00
_cell.angle_gamma   90.00
#
_symmetry.space_group_name_H-M   'P 1'
#
loop_
_entity.id
_entity.type
_entity.pdbx_description
1 polymer ?
#
loop_
_entity_poly.entity_id
_entity_poly.type
_entity_poly.pdbx_seq_one_letter_code
_entity_poly.pdbx_strand_id
1 'polypeptide(L)'
;MSVTTLLILLLVGVVTGFMAGMLGIGGAIIMVPALIYILGFSQHMAQGTSLAVMLPPIGIIAAYNYWKAGQVDIKVAIILIITFLLGSYFGSKLAINLPQATLKKIFAILLLLVATKMLFTK
;
A
#
# COMPACT_ATOMS: atom_id res chain seq x y z
N MET A 1 6.52 3.16 24.00
CA MET A 1 6.06 2.02 23.17
C MET A 1 6.27 0.74 23.96
N SER A 2 5.26 -0.11 24.08
CA SER A 2 5.42 -1.39 24.82
C SER A 2 6.15 -2.43 23.95
N VAL A 3 6.70 -3.46 24.58
CA VAL A 3 7.33 -4.60 23.88
C VAL A 3 6.32 -5.26 22.93
N THR A 4 5.07 -5.42 23.36
CA THR A 4 4.00 -5.97 22.54
C THR A 4 3.76 -5.16 21.26
N THR A 5 3.70 -3.82 21.37
CA THR A 5 3.55 -2.95 20.19
C THR A 5 4.72 -3.10 19.22
N LEU A 6 5.96 -3.19 19.74
CA LEU A 6 7.14 -3.41 18.91
C LEU A 6 7.05 -4.73 18.14
N LEU A 7 6.69 -5.82 18.82
CA LEU A 7 6.54 -7.14 18.19
C LEU A 7 5.46 -7.14 17.10
N ILE A 8 4.33 -6.48 17.33
CA ILE A 8 3.27 -6.32 16.33
C ILE A 8 3.79 -5.56 15.11
N LEU A 9 4.50 -4.44 15.31
CA LEU A 9 5.04 -3.65 14.20
C LEU A 9 6.06 -4.44 13.37
N LEU A 10 6.94 -5.22 14.03
CA LEU A 10 7.90 -6.09 13.35
C LEU A 10 7.18 -7.16 12.51
N LEU A 11 6.18 -7.83 13.09
CA LEU A 11 5.40 -8.85 12.39
C LEU A 11 4.67 -8.25 11.18
N VAL A 12 3.97 -7.13 11.37
CA VAL A 12 3.26 -6.42 10.30
C VAL A 12 4.24 -6.02 9.20
N GLY A 13 5.41 -5.46 9.55
CA GLY A 13 6.45 -5.09 8.59
C GLY A 13 6.93 -6.27 7.74
N VAL A 14 7.26 -7.41 8.37
CA VAL A 14 7.71 -8.62 7.66
C VAL A 14 6.63 -9.18 6.74
N VAL A 15 5.41 -9.35 7.26
CA VAL A 15 4.29 -9.93 6.49
C VAL A 15 3.94 -9.03 5.31
N THR A 16 3.81 -7.73 5.55
CA THR A 16 3.45 -6.77 4.50
C THR A 16 4.56 -6.63 3.45
N GLY A 17 5.83 -6.67 3.86
CA GLY A 17 6.98 -6.64 2.94
C GLY A 17 7.06 -7.88 2.07
N PHE A 18 6.88 -9.07 2.66
CA PHE A 18 6.81 -10.33 1.91
C PHE A 18 5.67 -10.31 0.88
N MET A 19 4.47 -9.92 1.29
CA MET A 19 3.31 -9.83 0.41
C MET A 19 3.49 -8.78 -0.68
N ALA A 20 4.08 -7.63 -0.36
CA ALA A 20 4.38 -6.58 -1.33
C ALA A 20 5.38 -7.04 -2.40
N GLY A 21 6.44 -7.74 -1.99
CA GLY A 21 7.43 -8.30 -2.92
C GLY A 21 6.88 -9.43 -3.78
N MET A 22 6.03 -10.29 -3.22
CA MET A 22 5.45 -11.44 -3.91
C MET A 22 4.33 -11.06 -4.89
N LEU A 23 3.46 -10.12 -4.50
CA LEU A 23 2.24 -9.78 -5.26
C LEU A 23 2.32 -8.42 -5.96
N GLY A 24 3.33 -7.59 -5.68
CA GLY A 24 3.47 -6.25 -6.27
C GLY A 24 2.46 -5.20 -5.77
N ILE A 25 1.59 -5.54 -4.81
CA ILE A 25 0.52 -4.65 -4.31
C ILE A 25 0.98 -3.58 -3.30
N GLY A 26 2.27 -3.56 -2.95
CA GLY A 26 2.84 -2.58 -2.02
C GLY A 26 2.39 -2.71 -0.54
N GLY A 27 1.79 -3.83 -0.13
CA GLY A 27 1.59 -4.20 1.27
C GLY A 27 0.52 -3.42 2.06
N ALA A 28 0.04 -2.28 1.55
CA ALA A 28 -0.94 -1.41 2.22
C ALA A 28 -2.27 -2.10 2.51
N ILE A 29 -2.68 -3.07 1.67
CA ILE A 29 -3.90 -3.87 1.84
C ILE A 29 -3.93 -4.60 3.19
N ILE A 30 -2.76 -5.03 3.67
CA ILE A 30 -2.62 -5.73 4.95
C ILE A 30 -2.22 -4.75 6.06
N MET A 31 -1.32 -3.81 5.75
CA MET A 31 -0.80 -2.86 6.74
C MET A 31 -1.87 -1.94 7.30
N VAL A 32 -2.74 -1.37 6.46
CA VAL A 32 -3.75 -0.39 6.89
C VAL A 32 -4.75 -1.03 7.87
N PRO A 33 -5.37 -2.19 7.59
CA PRO A 33 -6.20 -2.90 8.57
C PRO A 33 -5.46 -3.26 9.86
N ALA A 34 -4.21 -3.72 9.77
CA ALA A 34 -3.43 -4.09 10.95
C ALA A 34 -3.19 -2.88 11.88
N LEU A 35 -2.80 -1.73 11.31
CA LEU A 35 -2.60 -0.50 12.08
C LEU A 35 -3.90 -0.01 12.73
N ILE A 36 -5.04 -0.10 12.02
CA ILE A 36 -6.34 0.35 12.55
C ILE A 36 -6.86 -0.60 13.63
N TYR A 37 -6.98 -1.89 13.31
CA TYR A 37 -7.71 -2.84 14.16
C TYR A 37 -6.87 -3.42 15.28
N ILE A 38 -5.54 -3.46 15.14
CA ILE A 38 -4.63 -4.00 16.16
C ILE A 38 -4.02 -2.88 17.00
N LEU A 39 -3.57 -1.80 16.35
CA LEU A 39 -2.87 -0.70 17.02
C LEU A 39 -3.74 0.54 17.27
N GLY A 40 -5.00 0.54 16.83
CA GLY A 40 -5.96 1.61 17.11
C GLY A 40 -5.70 2.90 16.34
N PHE A 41 -4.98 2.85 15.21
CA PHE A 41 -4.69 4.04 14.42
C PHE A 41 -5.97 4.56 13.76
N SER A 42 -6.08 5.88 13.59
CA SER A 42 -7.11 6.46 12.72
C SER A 42 -6.88 6.06 11.27
N GLN A 43 -7.94 6.09 10.44
CA GLN A 43 -7.82 5.76 9.01
C GLN A 43 -6.74 6.61 8.32
N HIS A 44 -6.69 7.91 8.61
CA HIS A 44 -5.71 8.83 8.03
C HIS A 44 -4.28 8.51 8.48
N MET A 45 -4.08 8.23 9.77
CA MET A 45 -2.76 7.86 10.30
C MET A 45 -2.26 6.54 9.70
N ALA A 46 -3.10 5.50 9.69
CA ALA A 46 -2.74 4.21 9.12
C ALA A 46 -2.38 4.32 7.64
N GLN A 47 -3.15 5.09 6.88
CA GLN A 47 -2.92 5.28 5.44
C GLN A 47 -1.64 6.09 5.17
N GLY A 48 -1.43 7.19 5.90
CA GLY A 48 -0.20 7.98 5.82
C GLY A 48 1.05 7.17 6.19
N THR A 49 1.00 6.42 7.30
CA THR A 49 2.10 5.52 7.71
C THR A 49 2.38 4.46 6.65
N SER A 50 1.35 3.83 6.07
CA SER A 50 1.54 2.84 5.01
C SER A 50 2.20 3.42 3.75
N LEU A 51 1.81 4.63 3.34
CA LEU A 51 2.41 5.32 2.20
C LEU A 51 3.88 5.66 2.45
N ALA A 52 4.22 6.08 3.68
CA ALA A 52 5.60 6.34 4.08
C ALA A 52 6.48 5.08 4.02
N VAL A 53 5.91 3.89 4.22
CA VAL A 53 6.63 2.61 4.15
C VAL A 53 6.71 2.06 2.71
N MET A 54 5.74 2.37 1.85
CA MET A 54 5.71 1.87 0.47
C MET A 54 6.88 2.38 -0.38
N LEU A 55 7.29 3.64 -0.22
CA LEU A 55 8.31 4.27 -1.10
C LEU A 55 9.75 3.84 -0.79
N PRO A 56 10.28 4.00 0.44
CA PRO A 56 11.73 3.90 0.66
C PRO A 56 12.27 2.45 0.69
N PRO A 57 11.77 1.51 1.53
CA PRO A 57 12.34 0.16 1.58
C PRO A 57 11.63 -0.87 0.67
N ILE A 58 10.30 -0.85 0.59
CA ILE A 58 9.53 -1.93 -0.06
C ILE A 58 9.61 -1.82 -1.59
N GLY A 59 9.23 -0.66 -2.13
CA GLY A 59 9.15 -0.45 -3.57
C GLY A 59 10.51 -0.61 -4.26
N ILE A 60 11.57 -0.06 -3.66
CA ILE A 60 12.92 -0.08 -4.26
C ILE A 60 13.48 -1.50 -4.35
N ILE A 61 13.44 -2.27 -3.26
CA ILE A 61 14.03 -3.62 -3.22
C ILE A 61 13.26 -4.57 -4.14
N ALA A 62 11.92 -4.53 -4.11
CA ALA A 62 11.09 -5.35 -4.99
C ALA A 62 11.33 -5.00 -6.46
N ALA A 63 11.25 -3.70 -6.82
CA ALA A 63 11.48 -3.26 -8.20
C ALA A 63 12.88 -3.61 -8.71
N TYR A 64 13.91 -3.54 -7.86
CA TYR A 64 15.26 -3.94 -8.21
C TYR A 64 15.35 -5.42 -8.60
N ASN A 65 14.70 -6.31 -7.84
CA ASN A 65 14.69 -7.75 -8.16
C ASN A 65 13.99 -8.03 -9.48
N TYR A 66 12.83 -7.39 -9.74
CA TYR A 66 12.13 -7.52 -11.01
C TYR A 66 12.92 -6.92 -12.18
N TRP A 67 13.61 -5.80 -11.97
CA TRP A 67 14.46 -5.18 -12.98
C TRP A 67 15.63 -6.09 -13.34
N LYS A 68 16.31 -6.67 -12.34
CA LYS A 68 17.37 -7.67 -12.56
C LYS A 68 16.87 -8.91 -13.30
N ALA A 69 15.61 -9.31 -13.09
CA ALA A 69 14.97 -10.40 -13.81
C ALA A 69 14.48 -10.03 -15.23
N GLY A 70 14.74 -8.80 -15.69
CA GLY A 70 14.29 -8.32 -17.01
C GLY A 70 12.78 -8.08 -17.10
N GLN A 71 12.08 -8.00 -15.97
CA GLN A 71 10.61 -7.89 -15.90
C GLN A 71 10.12 -6.45 -15.68
N VAL A 72 10.96 -5.46 -16.00
CA VAL A 72 10.60 -4.04 -15.86
C VAL A 72 10.80 -3.32 -17.17
N ASP A 73 9.70 -2.86 -17.76
CA ASP A 73 9.74 -1.89 -18.86
C ASP A 73 9.98 -0.49 -18.29
N ILE A 74 11.20 0.01 -18.48
CA ILE A 74 11.63 1.32 -17.95
C ILE A 74 10.89 2.48 -18.60
N LYS A 75 10.51 2.36 -19.88
CA LYS A 75 9.78 3.45 -20.58
C LYS A 75 8.39 3.59 -19.99
N VAL A 76 7.69 2.46 -19.82
CA VAL A 76 6.37 2.43 -19.18
C VAL A 76 6.47 2.92 -17.73
N ALA A 77 7.48 2.46 -17.00
CA ALA A 77 7.69 2.88 -15.61
C ALA A 77 7.86 4.40 -15.49
N ILE A 78 8.65 5.05 -16.34
CA ILE A 78 8.86 6.51 -16.30
C ILE A 78 7.56 7.28 -16.55
N ILE A 79 6.78 6.88 -17.55
CA ILE A 79 5.49 7.51 -17.87
C ILE A 79 4.54 7.38 -16.67
N LEU A 80 4.47 6.18 -16.09
CA LEU A 80 3.65 5.92 -14.91
C LEU A 80 4.14 6.72 -13.70
N ILE A 81 5.46 6.85 -13.47
CA ILE A 81 6.00 7.66 -12.36
C ILE A 81 5.53 9.11 -12.46
N ILE A 82 5.64 9.74 -13.64
CA ILE A 82 5.26 11.15 -13.83
C ILE A 82 3.76 11.35 -13.53
N THR A 83 2.92 10.50 -14.12
CA THR A 83 1.47 10.59 -13.92
C THR A 83 1.03 10.17 -12.52
N PHE A 84 1.74 9.22 -11.90
CA PHE A 84 1.55 8.78 -10.53
C PHE A 84 1.84 9.90 -9.53
N LEU A 85 2.89 10.70 -9.73
CA LEU A 85 3.19 11.84 -8.86
C LEU A 85 2.03 12.85 -8.83
N LEU A 86 1.46 13.17 -9.99
CA LEU A 86 0.30 14.05 -10.09
C LEU A 86 -0.93 13.43 -9.42
N GLY A 87 -1.26 12.18 -9.76
CA GLY A 87 -2.40 11.47 -9.19
C GLY A 87 -2.31 11.32 -7.67
N SER A 88 -1.13 11.00 -7.14
CA SER A 88 -0.87 10.87 -5.71
C SER A 88 -0.99 12.21 -4.98
N TYR A 89 -0.48 13.29 -5.58
CA TYR A 89 -0.58 14.63 -4.98
C TYR A 89 -2.05 15.07 -4.82
N PHE A 90 -2.84 15.03 -5.91
CA PHE A 90 -4.25 15.43 -5.85
C PHE A 90 -5.11 14.44 -5.07
N GLY A 91 -4.86 13.14 -5.22
CA GLY A 91 -5.58 12.08 -4.53
C GLY A 91 -5.37 12.13 -3.02
N SER A 92 -4.14 12.34 -2.55
CA SER A 92 -3.87 12.49 -1.11
C SER A 92 -4.50 13.75 -0.54
N LYS A 93 -4.46 14.87 -1.26
CA LYS A 93 -5.13 16.11 -0.86
C LYS A 93 -6.64 15.94 -0.73
N LEU A 94 -7.27 15.25 -1.66
CA LEU A 94 -8.70 14.90 -1.55
C LEU A 94 -8.95 13.97 -0.37
N ALA A 95 -8.15 12.90 -0.24
CA ALA A 95 -8.33 11.88 0.78
C ALA A 95 -8.27 12.45 2.21
N ILE A 96 -7.31 13.32 2.51
CA ILE A 96 -7.15 13.92 3.85
C ILE A 96 -8.39 14.73 4.27
N ASN A 97 -9.11 15.32 3.31
CA ASN A 97 -10.31 16.11 3.57
C ASN A 97 -11.59 15.26 3.66
N LEU A 98 -11.53 13.97 3.32
CA LEU A 98 -12.70 13.09 3.40
C LEU A 98 -12.92 12.57 4.83
N PRO A 99 -14.19 12.34 5.23
CA PRO A 99 -14.50 11.62 6.46
C PRO A 99 -13.88 10.21 6.46
N GLN A 100 -13.37 9.76 7.60
CA GLN A 100 -12.73 8.44 7.73
C GLN A 100 -13.64 7.30 7.27
N ALA A 101 -14.94 7.37 7.57
CA ALA A 101 -15.93 6.38 7.15
C ALA A 101 -16.06 6.30 5.63
N THR A 102 -16.00 7.44 4.93
CA THR A 102 -16.03 7.50 3.48
C THR A 102 -14.77 6.90 2.88
N LEU A 103 -13.60 7.27 3.40
CA LEU A 103 -12.31 6.75 2.92
C LEU A 103 -12.22 5.23 3.11
N LYS A 104 -12.68 4.72 4.26
CA LYS A 104 -12.78 3.30 4.54
C LYS A 104 -13.71 2.58 3.56
N LYS A 105 -14.88 3.14 3.24
CA LYS A 105 -15.82 2.56 2.25
C LYS A 105 -15.21 2.55 0.85
N ILE A 106 -14.58 3.63 0.42
CA ILE A 106 -13.89 3.71 -0.89
C ILE A 106 -12.83 2.61 -0.98
N PHE A 107 -12.00 2.47 0.06
CA PHE A 107 -10.96 1.44 0.10
C PHE A 107 -11.56 0.02 0.03
N ALA A 108 -12.60 -0.26 0.83
CA ALA A 108 -13.26 -1.56 0.84
C ALA A 108 -13.90 -1.91 -0.52
N ILE A 109 -14.59 -0.96 -1.15
CA ILE A 109 -15.19 -1.16 -2.47
C ILE A 109 -14.12 -1.44 -3.52
N LEU A 110 -13.01 -0.67 -3.51
CA LEU A 110 -11.90 -0.89 -4.42
C LEU A 110 -11.32 -2.31 -4.28
N LEU A 111 -11.10 -2.77 -3.05
CA LEU A 111 -10.62 -4.12 -2.79
C LEU A 111 -11.58 -5.20 -3.31
N LEU A 112 -12.89 -5.04 -3.07
CA LEU A 112 -13.90 -5.97 -3.58
C LEU A 112 -13.91 -6.01 -5.11
N LEU A 113 -13.82 -4.86 -5.77
CA LEU A 113 -13.79 -4.78 -7.23
C LEU A 113 -12.55 -5.49 -7.79
N VAL A 114 -11.37 -5.23 -7.22
CA VAL A 114 -10.12 -5.88 -7.65
C VAL A 114 -10.19 -7.39 -7.42
N ALA A 115 -10.61 -7.84 -6.23
CA ALA A 115 -10.73 -9.25 -5.90
C ALA A 115 -11.71 -9.98 -6.83
N THR A 116 -12.89 -9.39 -7.04
CA THR A 116 -13.92 -9.93 -7.95
C THR A 116 -13.39 -10.02 -9.37
N LYS A 117 -12.75 -8.95 -9.87
CA LYS A 117 -12.18 -8.95 -11.20
C LYS A 117 -11.10 -10.03 -11.35
N MET A 118 -10.20 -10.18 -10.39
CA MET A 118 -9.15 -11.21 -10.45
C MET A 118 -9.70 -12.64 -10.39
N LEU A 119 -10.81 -12.88 -9.68
CA LEU A 119 -11.43 -14.20 -9.58
C LEU A 119 -12.20 -14.60 -10.84
N PHE A 120 -12.84 -13.65 -11.51
CA PHE A 120 -13.77 -13.93 -12.61
C PHE A 120 -13.27 -13.51 -13.99
N THR A 121 -12.15 -12.79 -14.08
CA THR A 121 -11.49 -12.51 -15.36
C THR A 121 -10.57 -13.67 -15.70
N LYS A 122 -10.66 -14.17 -16.95
CA LYS A 122 -9.80 -15.24 -17.48
C LYS A 122 -8.33 -14.87 -17.47
#